data_AF-A0A2W6RDG9-F1
#
_entry.id   AF-A0A2W6RDG9-F1
#
_cell.length_a   1.000
_cell.length_b   1.000
_cell.length_c   1.000
_cell.angle_alpha   90.00
_cell.angle_beta   90.00
_cell.angle_gamma   90.00
#
_symmetry.space_group_name_H-M   'P 1'
#
loop_
_entity.id
_entity.type
_entity.pdbx_description
1 polymer ?
#
loop_
_entity_poly.entity_id
_entity_poly.type
_entity_poly.pdbx_seq_one_letter_code
_entity_poly.pdbx_strand_id
1 'polypeptide(L)'
;MTKRIYKIQPPEVWAQVRQDYLAGQDAKTVAARHGVTVDALRARATKQGWSRHPRTRTLSPREAAVLAQETLAPPPDETGGHDPADLARAAAQASGRALHAQDFAQARALAALAETYRKLADRDGPGRAARLTIKTAPLQLVYDILTNPGEAEDRFAMNTSDKSDWELRGQYWQAKQKLERADTEWGNAQLARRVHLERRIAALEDQLRAAGLDPVIEREKDRRISQGLDLYLGPLRKIVSMEEWEKSLDEL
;
A
#
# COMPACT_ATOMS: atom_id res chain seq x y z
N MET A 1 15.52 38.92 -64.15
CA MET A 1 15.39 38.06 -62.95
C MET A 1 15.12 36.63 -63.40
N THR A 2 16.15 35.79 -63.41
CA THR A 2 16.08 34.42 -63.94
C THR A 2 15.43 33.49 -62.90
N LYS A 3 14.21 33.01 -63.16
CA LYS A 3 13.48 32.05 -62.33
C LYS A 3 14.30 30.77 -62.18
N ARG A 4 14.79 30.48 -60.97
CA ARG A 4 15.47 29.20 -60.67
C ARG A 4 14.46 28.07 -60.87
N ILE A 5 14.75 27.19 -61.83
CA ILE A 5 13.98 25.97 -62.09
C ILE A 5 14.28 25.02 -60.94
N TYR A 6 13.37 24.88 -59.98
CA TYR A 6 13.46 23.85 -58.95
C TYR A 6 13.21 22.50 -59.63
N LYS A 7 14.30 21.80 -59.94
CA LYS A 7 14.28 20.46 -60.55
C LYS A 7 13.72 19.48 -59.52
N ILE A 8 12.41 19.23 -59.57
CA ILE A 8 11.77 18.16 -58.80
C ILE A 8 12.39 16.86 -59.32
N GLN A 9 13.25 16.24 -58.52
CA GLN A 9 13.87 14.99 -58.90
C GLN A 9 12.83 13.86 -58.89
N PRO A 10 12.87 12.95 -59.87
CA PRO A 10 11.90 11.88 -60.01
C PRO A 10 12.01 10.88 -58.83
N PRO A 11 10.94 10.13 -58.51
CA PRO A 11 10.88 9.30 -57.31
C PRO A 11 11.97 8.21 -57.26
N GLU A 12 12.43 7.73 -58.42
CA GLU A 12 13.49 6.74 -58.55
C GLU A 12 14.83 7.27 -58.00
N VAL A 13 15.15 8.54 -58.28
CA VAL A 13 16.37 9.19 -57.75
C VAL A 13 16.30 9.28 -56.23
N TRP A 14 15.12 9.54 -55.67
CA TRP A 14 14.93 9.58 -54.22
C TRP A 14 15.01 8.21 -53.56
N ALA A 15 14.66 7.14 -54.26
CA ALA A 15 14.87 5.77 -53.78
C ALA A 15 16.37 5.45 -53.67
N GLN A 16 17.16 5.85 -54.68
CA GLN A 16 18.61 5.68 -54.66
C GLN A 16 19.29 6.53 -53.58
N VAL A 17 18.87 7.80 -53.43
CA VAL A 17 19.31 8.70 -52.35
C VAL A 17 19.03 8.10 -50.97
N ARG A 18 17.83 7.51 -50.78
CA ARG A 18 17.46 6.84 -49.54
C ARG A 18 18.38 5.67 -49.23
N GLN A 19 18.64 4.81 -50.23
CA GLN A 19 19.49 3.64 -50.06
C GLN A 19 20.91 4.05 -49.64
N ASP A 20 21.52 5.01 -50.34
CA ASP A 20 22.87 5.49 -50.02
C ASP A 20 22.94 6.19 -48.66
N TYR A 21 21.91 6.97 -48.30
CA TYR A 21 21.86 7.65 -47.00
C TYR A 21 21.66 6.68 -45.83
N LEU A 22 20.83 5.66 -46.00
CA LEU A 22 20.63 4.59 -45.00
C LEU A 22 21.83 3.65 -44.89
N ALA A 23 22.61 3.49 -45.97
CA ALA A 23 23.89 2.77 -45.95
C ALA A 23 25.01 3.51 -45.17
N GLY A 24 24.71 4.66 -44.57
CA GLY A 24 25.63 5.36 -43.67
C GLY A 24 26.52 6.42 -44.34
N GLN A 25 26.30 6.74 -45.62
CA GLN A 25 27.05 7.79 -46.33
C GLN A 25 26.64 9.19 -45.86
N ASP A 26 27.58 10.15 -45.92
CA ASP A 26 27.31 11.53 -45.49
C ASP A 26 26.32 12.25 -46.41
N ALA A 27 25.45 13.09 -45.83
CA ALA A 27 24.42 13.83 -46.54
C ALA A 27 24.98 14.72 -47.66
N LYS A 28 26.19 15.31 -47.49
CA LYS A 28 26.81 16.14 -48.53
C LYS A 28 27.25 15.28 -49.72
N THR A 29 27.81 14.11 -49.45
CA THR A 29 28.28 13.17 -50.48
C THR A 29 27.12 12.59 -51.27
N VAL A 30 26.05 12.15 -50.58
CA VAL A 30 24.84 11.60 -51.24
C VAL A 30 24.13 12.69 -52.05
N ALA A 31 24.05 13.91 -51.52
CA ALA A 31 23.42 15.02 -52.22
C ALA A 31 24.17 15.40 -53.51
N ALA A 32 25.50 15.49 -53.45
CA ALA A 32 26.34 15.77 -54.61
C ALA A 32 26.26 14.66 -55.67
N ARG A 33 26.24 13.39 -55.26
CA ARG A 33 26.17 12.24 -56.18
C ARG A 33 24.88 12.19 -56.98
N HIS A 34 23.74 12.50 -56.35
CA HIS A 34 22.41 12.37 -56.96
C HIS A 34 21.83 13.70 -57.46
N GLY A 35 22.61 14.78 -57.43
CA GLY A 35 22.19 16.10 -57.90
C GLY A 35 20.98 16.64 -57.12
N VAL A 36 20.91 16.38 -55.81
CA VAL A 36 19.92 16.95 -54.89
C VAL A 36 20.58 17.94 -53.95
N THR A 37 19.81 18.86 -53.39
CA THR A 37 20.33 19.75 -52.33
C THR A 37 20.37 19.03 -51.00
N VAL A 38 21.36 19.35 -50.17
CA VAL A 38 21.50 18.80 -48.82
C VAL A 38 20.26 19.10 -47.98
N ASP A 39 19.68 20.29 -48.14
CA ASP A 39 18.49 20.71 -47.41
C ASP A 39 17.24 19.90 -47.82
N ALA A 40 17.08 19.59 -49.11
CA ALA A 40 15.99 18.74 -49.57
C ALA A 40 16.13 17.30 -49.05
N LEU A 41 17.36 16.78 -49.03
CA LEU A 41 17.67 15.47 -48.46
C LEU A 41 17.37 15.44 -46.96
N ARG A 42 17.82 16.43 -46.19
CA ARG A 42 17.57 16.53 -44.74
C ARG A 42 16.08 16.70 -44.42
N ALA A 43 15.39 17.59 -45.12
CA ALA A 43 13.95 17.79 -44.95
C ALA A 43 13.16 16.49 -45.21
N ARG A 44 13.55 15.74 -46.24
CA ARG A 44 12.93 14.46 -46.56
C ARG A 44 13.31 13.36 -45.58
N ALA A 45 14.56 13.32 -45.12
CA ALA A 45 15.02 12.39 -44.10
C ALA A 45 14.27 12.60 -42.77
N THR A 46 14.08 13.85 -42.33
CA THR A 46 13.27 14.14 -41.13
C THR A 46 11.81 13.74 -41.33
N LYS A 47 11.20 14.09 -42.47
CA LYS A 47 9.79 13.78 -42.76
C LYS A 47 9.52 12.28 -42.84
N GLN A 48 10.48 11.49 -43.34
CA GLN A 48 10.32 10.05 -43.57
C GLN A 48 11.11 9.19 -42.57
N GLY A 49 11.67 9.80 -41.53
CA GLY A 49 12.42 9.09 -40.48
C GLY A 49 13.71 8.41 -40.95
N TRP A 50 14.34 8.87 -42.04
CA TRP A 50 15.61 8.31 -42.49
C TRP A 50 16.74 8.77 -41.57
N SER A 51 17.60 7.84 -41.15
CA SER A 51 18.75 8.16 -40.31
C SER A 51 19.98 7.40 -40.78
N ARG A 52 21.11 8.12 -40.88
CA ARG A 52 22.42 7.58 -41.25
C ARG A 52 22.91 6.51 -40.28
N HIS A 53 22.58 6.68 -39.01
CA HIS A 53 22.73 5.67 -37.98
C HIS A 53 21.32 5.18 -37.67
N PRO A 54 20.95 3.91 -37.93
CA PRO A 54 19.69 3.40 -37.44
C PRO A 54 19.66 3.68 -35.94
N ARG A 55 18.79 4.59 -35.52
CA ARG A 55 18.50 4.74 -34.10
C ARG A 55 17.93 3.38 -33.75
N THR A 56 18.66 2.56 -33.00
CA THR A 56 18.05 1.46 -32.26
C THR A 56 16.86 2.09 -31.56
N ARG A 57 15.66 1.79 -32.06
CA ARG A 57 14.41 2.27 -31.50
C ARG A 57 14.45 1.82 -30.06
N THR A 58 14.72 2.75 -29.15
CA THR A 58 14.53 2.52 -27.72
C THR A 58 13.03 2.32 -27.57
N LEU A 59 12.63 1.05 -27.49
CA LEU A 59 11.25 0.69 -27.20
C LEU A 59 10.87 1.40 -25.91
N SER A 60 9.76 2.13 -25.93
CA SER A 60 9.22 2.63 -24.67
C SER A 60 8.95 1.43 -23.75
N PRO A 61 9.02 1.59 -22.41
CA PRO A 61 8.73 0.50 -21.48
C PRO A 61 7.40 -0.21 -21.78
N ARG A 62 6.42 0.53 -22.31
CA ARG A 62 5.12 0.01 -22.73
C ARG A 62 5.20 -0.84 -24.01
N GLU A 63 5.95 -0.41 -25.02
CA GLU A 63 6.14 -1.17 -26.26
C GLU A 63 7.00 -2.41 -26.04
N ALA A 64 8.00 -2.34 -25.15
CA ALA A 64 8.77 -3.50 -24.73
C ALA A 64 7.91 -4.52 -23.98
N ALA A 65 6.98 -4.05 -23.14
CA ALA A 65 6.03 -4.91 -22.43
C ALA A 65 5.04 -5.62 -23.38
N VAL A 66 4.55 -4.92 -24.42
CA VAL A 66 3.64 -5.52 -25.43
C VAL A 66 4.36 -6.58 -26.26
N LEU A 67 5.55 -6.27 -26.78
CA LEU A 67 6.32 -7.23 -27.57
C LEU A 67 6.71 -8.46 -26.75
N ALA A 68 7.03 -8.26 -25.47
CA ALA A 68 7.31 -9.33 -24.53
C ALA A 68 6.07 -10.17 -24.22
N GLN A 69 4.89 -9.57 -24.00
CA GLN A 69 3.63 -10.31 -23.84
C GLN A 69 3.30 -11.19 -25.06
N GLU A 70 3.56 -10.68 -26.27
CA GLU A 70 3.33 -11.40 -27.52
C GLU A 70 4.29 -12.58 -27.71
N THR A 71 5.51 -12.51 -27.16
CA THR A 71 6.49 -13.61 -27.17
C THR A 71 6.41 -14.53 -25.94
N LEU A 72 5.75 -14.10 -24.86
CA LEU A 72 5.56 -14.87 -23.64
C LEU A 72 4.30 -15.74 -23.68
N ALA A 73 3.52 -15.75 -24.77
CA ALA A 73 2.34 -16.60 -24.92
C ALA A 73 2.76 -18.08 -24.74
N PRO A 74 2.44 -18.72 -23.59
CA PRO A 74 2.75 -20.13 -23.38
C PRO A 74 1.74 -20.98 -24.17
N PRO A 75 2.04 -22.27 -24.43
CA PRO A 75 1.00 -23.23 -24.80
C PRO A 75 -0.13 -23.23 -23.74
N PRO A 76 -1.38 -23.54 -24.13
CA PRO A 76 -2.59 -23.14 -23.41
C PRO A 76 -2.85 -23.76 -22.02
N ASP A 77 -1.88 -24.44 -21.38
CA ASP A 77 -2.16 -25.26 -20.18
C ASP A 77 -1.45 -24.84 -18.88
N GLU A 78 -0.76 -23.70 -18.81
CA GLU A 78 -0.16 -23.21 -17.56
C GLU A 78 -0.75 -21.87 -17.09
N THR A 79 -2.05 -21.85 -16.81
CA THR A 79 -2.67 -20.84 -15.94
C THR A 79 -2.40 -21.16 -14.47
N GLY A 80 -1.14 -21.04 -14.07
CA GLY A 80 -0.73 -20.91 -12.66
C GLY A 80 -0.59 -19.43 -12.32
N GLY A 81 -1.10 -19.01 -11.16
CA GLY A 81 -1.21 -17.60 -10.75
C GLY A 81 0.05 -16.76 -10.99
N HIS A 82 -0.15 -15.50 -11.40
CA HIS A 82 0.89 -14.55 -11.76
C HIS A 82 1.67 -14.03 -10.54
N ASP A 83 2.40 -14.91 -9.84
CA ASP A 83 3.40 -14.47 -8.85
C ASP A 83 4.54 -13.76 -9.62
N PRO A 84 4.90 -12.51 -9.27
CA PRO A 84 6.03 -11.81 -9.88
C PRO A 84 7.35 -12.61 -9.79
N ALA A 85 7.51 -13.49 -8.81
CA ALA A 85 8.69 -14.36 -8.69
C ALA A 85 8.75 -15.47 -9.76
N ASP A 86 7.59 -16.01 -10.16
CA ASP A 86 7.49 -16.98 -11.26
C ASP A 86 7.75 -16.31 -12.61
N LEU A 87 7.21 -15.10 -12.81
CA LEU A 87 7.45 -14.29 -14.01
C LEU A 87 8.92 -13.87 -14.15
N ALA A 88 9.60 -13.55 -13.05
CA ALA A 88 11.03 -13.26 -13.04
C ALA A 88 11.86 -14.47 -13.51
N ARG A 89 11.52 -15.68 -13.05
CA ARG A 89 12.19 -16.92 -13.46
C ARG A 89 11.93 -17.26 -14.93
N ALA A 90 10.68 -17.14 -15.38
CA ALA A 90 10.32 -17.38 -16.78
C ALA A 90 11.07 -16.43 -17.74
N ALA A 91 11.13 -15.12 -17.40
CA ALA A 91 11.86 -14.13 -18.17
C ALA A 91 13.38 -14.38 -18.20
N ALA A 92 13.97 -14.80 -17.08
CA ALA A 92 15.39 -15.15 -17.02
C ALA A 92 15.72 -16.38 -17.89
N GLN A 93 14.86 -17.41 -17.89
CA GLN A 93 15.02 -18.59 -18.75
C GLN A 93 14.87 -18.24 -20.23
N ALA A 94 13.89 -17.40 -20.58
CA ALA A 94 13.70 -16.91 -21.94
C ALA A 94 14.91 -16.07 -22.43
N SER A 95 15.49 -15.25 -21.54
CA SER A 95 16.74 -14.53 -21.82
C SER A 95 17.89 -15.49 -22.14
N GLY A 96 18.02 -16.61 -21.41
CA GLY A 96 19.04 -17.63 -21.67
C GLY A 96 18.87 -18.29 -23.03
N ARG A 97 17.63 -18.61 -23.43
CA ARG A 97 17.33 -19.17 -24.76
C ARG A 97 17.67 -18.17 -25.88
N ALA A 98 17.34 -16.89 -25.69
CA ALA A 98 17.69 -15.83 -26.65
C ALA A 98 19.21 -15.63 -26.81
N LEU A 99 19.98 -15.76 -25.72
CA LEU A 99 21.45 -15.75 -25.78
C LEU A 99 21.99 -16.94 -26.59
N HIS A 100 21.44 -18.14 -26.39
CA HIS A 100 21.83 -19.32 -27.19
C HIS A 100 21.48 -19.15 -28.68
N ALA A 101 20.40 -18.45 -29.00
CA ALA A 101 20.01 -18.10 -30.36
C ALA A 101 20.80 -16.91 -30.95
N GLN A 102 21.77 -16.35 -30.22
CA GLN A 102 22.56 -15.17 -30.60
C GLN A 102 21.73 -13.89 -30.82
N ASP A 103 20.49 -13.82 -30.28
CA ASP A 103 19.69 -12.60 -30.26
C ASP A 103 19.93 -11.80 -28.98
N PHE A 104 21.01 -11.02 -29.01
CA PHE A 104 21.47 -10.22 -27.87
C PHE A 104 20.52 -9.09 -27.50
N ALA A 105 19.74 -8.57 -28.46
CA ALA A 105 18.79 -7.50 -28.20
C ALA A 105 17.60 -8.01 -27.39
N GLN A 106 17.06 -9.17 -27.79
CA GLN A 106 15.98 -9.84 -27.07
C GLN A 106 16.45 -10.35 -25.69
N ALA A 107 17.63 -10.94 -25.61
CA ALA A 107 18.21 -11.39 -24.35
C ALA A 107 18.32 -10.25 -23.33
N ARG A 108 18.84 -9.09 -23.75
CA ARG A 108 18.98 -7.93 -22.85
C ARG A 108 17.63 -7.39 -22.38
N ALA A 109 16.62 -7.37 -23.25
CA ALA A 109 15.27 -6.94 -22.90
C ALA A 109 14.63 -7.89 -21.86
N LEU A 110 14.76 -9.20 -22.07
CA LEU A 110 14.23 -10.22 -21.16
C LEU A 110 14.96 -10.25 -19.81
N ALA A 111 16.28 -10.05 -19.80
CA ALA A 111 17.06 -9.92 -18.58
C ALA A 111 16.65 -8.69 -17.76
N ALA A 112 16.44 -7.54 -18.42
CA ALA A 112 15.95 -6.34 -17.74
C ALA A 112 14.55 -6.56 -17.15
N LEU A 113 13.68 -7.26 -17.87
CA LEU A 113 12.33 -7.59 -17.42
C LEU A 113 12.34 -8.57 -16.23
N ALA A 114 13.21 -9.57 -16.25
CA ALA A 114 13.45 -10.46 -15.11
C ALA A 114 13.91 -9.67 -13.86
N GLU A 115 14.78 -8.67 -14.03
CA GLU A 115 15.21 -7.81 -12.93
C GLU A 115 14.07 -6.92 -12.40
N THR A 116 13.21 -6.40 -13.28
CA THR A 116 12.04 -5.62 -12.86
C THR A 116 11.04 -6.47 -12.08
N TYR A 117 10.78 -7.70 -12.52
CA TYR A 117 9.91 -8.62 -11.80
C TYR A 117 10.55 -9.10 -10.50
N ARG A 118 11.87 -9.27 -10.43
CA ARG A 118 12.54 -9.55 -9.16
C ARG A 118 12.40 -8.39 -8.19
N LYS A 119 12.61 -7.15 -8.65
CA LYS A 119 12.38 -5.96 -7.82
C LYS A 119 10.92 -5.81 -7.39
N LEU A 120 9.98 -6.21 -8.24
CA LEU A 120 8.56 -6.23 -7.92
C LEU A 120 8.25 -7.34 -6.91
N ALA A 121 8.81 -8.53 -7.08
CA ALA A 121 8.73 -9.63 -6.12
C ALA A 121 9.49 -9.34 -4.82
N ASP A 122 10.46 -8.42 -4.81
CA ASP A 122 11.14 -7.94 -3.60
C ASP A 122 10.33 -6.81 -2.93
N ARG A 123 9.59 -6.02 -3.72
CA ARG A 123 8.73 -4.90 -3.28
C ARG A 123 7.38 -5.39 -2.73
N ASP A 124 6.75 -6.29 -3.45
CA ASP A 124 5.53 -7.04 -3.11
C ASP A 124 5.88 -8.36 -2.41
N GLY A 125 7.17 -8.62 -2.25
CA GLY A 125 7.66 -9.76 -1.50
C GLY A 125 7.08 -9.76 -0.11
N PRO A 126 6.93 -10.95 0.49
CA PRO A 126 6.38 -11.11 1.83
C PRO A 126 7.19 -10.36 2.90
N GLY A 127 8.24 -9.60 2.57
CA GLY A 127 9.16 -8.87 3.44
C GLY A 127 8.77 -7.42 3.81
N ARG A 128 7.85 -6.74 3.11
CA ARG A 128 7.34 -5.42 3.58
C ARG A 128 5.93 -5.49 4.16
N ALA A 129 5.11 -6.39 3.62
CA ALA A 129 3.95 -6.92 4.33
C ALA A 129 4.36 -7.97 5.40
N ALA A 130 5.64 -8.33 5.52
CA ALA A 130 6.17 -9.00 6.72
C ALA A 130 6.08 -8.00 7.88
N ARG A 131 4.92 -8.10 8.52
CA ARG A 131 4.72 -7.85 9.94
C ARG A 131 4.98 -6.40 10.30
N LEU A 132 4.10 -5.50 9.84
CA LEU A 132 3.61 -4.43 10.72
C LEU A 132 2.97 -5.14 11.92
N THR A 133 3.78 -5.44 12.91
CA THR A 133 3.34 -5.89 14.23
C THR A 133 3.32 -4.68 15.14
N ILE A 134 2.65 -4.78 16.28
CA ILE A 134 2.67 -3.73 17.30
C ILE A 134 4.12 -3.29 17.64
N LYS A 135 5.09 -4.21 17.56
CA LYS A 135 6.51 -3.94 17.87
C LYS A 135 7.29 -3.24 16.75
N THR A 136 6.83 -3.36 15.51
CA THR A 136 7.55 -2.90 14.30
C THR A 136 6.79 -1.82 13.54
N ALA A 137 5.54 -1.56 13.93
CA ALA A 137 4.73 -0.50 13.39
C ALA A 137 5.30 0.88 13.78
N PRO A 138 5.26 1.87 12.87
CA PRO A 138 5.57 3.25 13.22
C PRO A 138 4.70 3.70 14.40
N LEU A 139 5.30 4.36 15.40
CA LEU A 139 4.58 4.82 16.59
C LEU A 139 3.41 5.73 16.26
N GLN A 140 3.54 6.57 15.21
CA GLN A 140 2.44 7.40 14.74
C GLN A 140 1.22 6.57 14.33
N LEU A 141 1.42 5.48 13.60
CA LEU A 141 0.33 4.59 13.18
C LEU A 141 -0.33 3.93 14.40
N VAL A 142 0.46 3.49 15.38
CA VAL A 142 -0.07 2.92 16.62
C VAL A 142 -0.88 3.96 17.39
N TYR A 143 -0.37 5.19 17.49
CA TYR A 143 -1.07 6.31 18.12
C TYR A 143 -2.39 6.60 17.43
N ASP A 144 -2.40 6.73 16.10
CA ASP A 144 -3.61 7.03 15.33
C ASP A 144 -4.68 5.95 15.52
N ILE A 145 -4.28 4.67 15.55
CA ILE A 145 -5.20 3.54 15.79
C ILE A 145 -5.78 3.58 17.21
N LEU A 146 -4.95 3.87 18.22
CA LEU A 146 -5.40 3.89 19.62
C LEU A 146 -6.24 5.13 19.95
N THR A 147 -5.99 6.25 19.29
CA THR A 147 -6.69 7.52 19.56
C THR A 147 -7.98 7.66 18.75
N ASN A 148 -8.11 6.95 17.63
CA ASN A 148 -9.32 6.92 16.79
C ASN A 148 -9.90 5.50 16.68
N PRO A 149 -10.40 4.93 17.79
CA PRO A 149 -10.94 3.56 17.79
C PRO A 149 -12.14 3.39 16.85
N GLY A 150 -12.94 4.44 16.64
CA GLY A 150 -14.08 4.40 15.72
C GLY A 150 -13.69 4.10 14.27
N GLU A 151 -12.64 4.76 13.76
CA GLU A 151 -12.15 4.49 12.39
C GLU A 151 -11.56 3.08 12.25
N ALA A 152 -10.89 2.59 13.30
CA ALA A 152 -10.39 1.23 13.35
C ALA A 152 -11.54 0.21 13.33
N GLU A 153 -12.61 0.47 14.06
CA GLU A 153 -13.82 -0.37 14.07
C GLU A 153 -14.54 -0.38 12.72
N ASP A 154 -14.69 0.78 12.09
CA ASP A 154 -15.31 0.91 10.76
C ASP A 154 -14.54 0.10 9.70
N ARG A 155 -13.21 0.03 9.82
CA ARG A 155 -12.39 -0.84 8.96
C ARG A 155 -12.70 -2.32 9.13
N PHE A 156 -13.11 -2.75 10.31
CA PHE A 156 -13.54 -4.13 10.58
C PHE A 156 -15.04 -4.35 10.35
N ALA A 157 -15.79 -3.35 9.86
CA ALA A 157 -17.22 -3.49 9.62
C ALA A 157 -17.52 -4.63 8.62
N MET A 158 -18.55 -5.43 8.94
CA MET A 158 -18.97 -6.57 8.13
C MET A 158 -19.92 -6.19 6.98
N ASN A 159 -20.41 -4.96 6.96
CA ASN A 159 -21.39 -4.47 5.98
C ASN A 159 -20.74 -3.94 4.68
N THR A 160 -19.45 -4.18 4.48
CA THR A 160 -18.74 -3.72 3.27
C THR A 160 -19.04 -4.63 2.07
N SER A 161 -18.98 -4.04 0.86
CA SER A 161 -19.07 -4.79 -0.39
C SER A 161 -17.81 -5.62 -0.67
N ASP A 162 -16.69 -5.30 -0.02
CA ASP A 162 -15.44 -6.03 -0.16
C ASP A 162 -15.42 -7.26 0.75
N LYS A 163 -15.33 -8.45 0.13
CA LYS A 163 -15.26 -9.73 0.86
C LYS A 163 -13.85 -10.11 1.29
N SER A 164 -12.85 -9.28 0.97
CA SER A 164 -11.50 -9.46 1.49
C SER A 164 -11.51 -9.46 3.03
N ASP A 165 -10.70 -10.33 3.61
CA ASP A 165 -10.44 -10.39 5.06
C ASP A 165 -11.67 -10.63 5.97
N TRP A 166 -12.78 -11.14 5.44
CA TRP A 166 -14.01 -11.41 6.22
C TRP A 166 -13.77 -12.29 7.46
N GLU A 167 -12.92 -13.30 7.33
CA GLU A 167 -12.56 -14.18 8.44
C GLU A 167 -11.85 -13.39 9.56
N LEU A 168 -10.90 -12.51 9.19
CA LEU A 168 -10.17 -11.66 10.13
C LEU A 168 -11.10 -10.65 10.80
N ARG A 169 -12.01 -10.02 10.05
CA ARG A 169 -13.07 -9.16 10.61
C ARG A 169 -13.94 -9.94 11.59
N GLY A 170 -14.25 -11.20 11.29
CA GLY A 170 -15.06 -12.07 12.14
C GLY A 170 -14.37 -12.36 13.47
N GLN A 171 -13.09 -12.69 13.42
CA GLN A 171 -12.25 -12.91 14.60
C GLN A 171 -12.17 -11.65 15.46
N TYR A 172 -12.03 -10.46 14.86
CA TYR A 172 -12.05 -9.19 15.58
C TYR A 172 -13.33 -9.00 16.38
N TRP A 173 -14.51 -9.13 15.74
CA TRP A 173 -15.79 -8.93 16.43
C TRP A 173 -16.07 -9.98 17.51
N GLN A 174 -15.64 -11.23 17.31
CA GLN A 174 -15.72 -12.26 18.35
C GLN A 174 -14.84 -11.91 19.55
N ALA A 175 -13.62 -11.43 19.32
CA ALA A 175 -12.72 -11.00 20.39
C ALA A 175 -13.28 -9.78 21.14
N LYS A 176 -13.81 -8.79 20.40
CA LYS A 176 -14.44 -7.59 20.98
C LYS A 176 -15.63 -7.96 21.87
N GLN A 177 -16.56 -8.76 21.37
CA GLN A 177 -17.71 -9.24 22.15
C GLN A 177 -17.30 -10.00 23.41
N LYS A 178 -16.23 -10.81 23.33
CA LYS A 178 -15.71 -11.53 24.50
C LYS A 178 -15.19 -10.57 25.56
N LEU A 179 -14.50 -9.51 25.15
CA LEU A 179 -13.97 -8.49 26.05
C LEU A 179 -15.10 -7.66 26.67
N GLU A 180 -16.04 -7.17 25.87
CA GLU A 180 -17.21 -6.42 26.35
C GLU A 180 -18.05 -7.22 27.34
N ARG A 181 -18.25 -8.53 27.10
CA ARG A 181 -18.92 -9.42 28.05
C ARG A 181 -18.15 -9.54 29.36
N ALA A 182 -16.83 -9.75 29.30
CA ALA A 182 -16.01 -9.87 30.49
C ALA A 182 -16.02 -8.57 31.33
N ASP A 183 -15.96 -7.41 30.69
CA ASP A 183 -16.02 -6.11 31.35
C ASP A 183 -17.40 -5.88 32.00
N THR A 184 -18.47 -6.24 31.30
CA THR A 184 -19.85 -6.17 31.83
C THR A 184 -20.02 -7.11 33.03
N GLU A 185 -19.55 -8.35 32.91
CA GLU A 185 -19.60 -9.34 34.01
C GLU A 185 -18.79 -8.88 35.21
N TRP A 186 -17.60 -8.34 35.00
CA TRP A 186 -16.77 -7.79 36.06
C TRP A 186 -17.43 -6.59 36.73
N GLY A 187 -17.97 -5.64 35.96
CA GLY A 187 -18.71 -4.49 36.49
C GLY A 187 -19.92 -4.93 37.32
N ASN A 188 -20.70 -5.87 36.83
CA ASN A 188 -21.83 -6.45 37.56
C ASN A 188 -21.39 -7.17 38.85
N ALA A 189 -20.27 -7.89 38.82
CA ALA A 189 -19.72 -8.55 40.00
C ALA A 189 -19.25 -7.55 41.06
N GLN A 190 -18.60 -6.45 40.66
CA GLN A 190 -18.22 -5.37 41.58
C GLN A 190 -19.44 -4.71 42.20
N LEU A 191 -20.47 -4.42 41.39
CA LEU A 191 -21.73 -3.84 41.88
C LEU A 191 -22.41 -4.79 42.88
N ALA A 192 -22.53 -6.08 42.55
CA ALA A 192 -23.12 -7.08 43.43
C ALA A 192 -22.35 -7.20 44.76
N ARG A 193 -21.01 -7.19 44.70
CA ARG A 193 -20.16 -7.19 45.89
C ARG A 193 -20.37 -5.94 46.74
N ARG A 194 -20.48 -4.76 46.13
CA ARG A 194 -20.76 -3.51 46.81
C ARG A 194 -22.11 -3.56 47.53
N VAL A 195 -23.19 -3.93 46.83
CA VAL A 195 -24.53 -4.06 47.41
C VAL A 195 -24.53 -5.06 48.57
N HIS A 196 -23.79 -6.16 48.46
CA HIS A 196 -23.66 -7.13 49.54
C HIS A 196 -22.96 -6.53 50.78
N LEU A 197 -21.86 -5.79 50.58
CA LEU A 197 -21.14 -5.13 51.68
C LEU A 197 -22.00 -4.06 52.36
N GLU A 198 -22.73 -3.25 51.60
CA GLU A 198 -23.64 -2.23 52.14
C GLU A 198 -24.72 -2.86 53.02
N ARG A 199 -25.34 -3.96 52.57
CA ARG A 199 -26.31 -4.72 53.37
C ARG A 199 -25.67 -5.30 54.63
N ARG A 200 -24.44 -5.80 54.54
CA ARG A 200 -23.72 -6.36 55.69
C ARG A 200 -23.37 -5.28 56.71
N ILE A 201 -22.94 -4.11 56.27
CA ILE A 201 -22.65 -2.96 57.13
C ILE A 201 -23.92 -2.51 57.84
N ALA A 202 -25.03 -2.32 57.10
CA ALA A 202 -26.31 -1.94 57.71
C ALA A 202 -26.76 -2.94 58.78
N ALA A 203 -26.66 -4.24 58.51
CA ALA A 203 -26.99 -5.27 59.49
C ALA A 203 -26.09 -5.23 60.74
N LEU A 204 -24.80 -4.91 60.59
CA LEU A 204 -23.86 -4.76 61.71
C LEU A 204 -24.15 -3.49 62.52
N GLU A 205 -24.47 -2.38 61.86
CA GLU A 205 -24.90 -1.14 62.52
C GLU A 205 -26.18 -1.36 63.34
N ASP A 206 -27.16 -2.10 62.81
CA ASP A 206 -28.39 -2.45 63.54
C ASP A 206 -28.09 -3.34 64.76
N GLN A 207 -27.16 -4.29 64.64
CA GLN A 207 -26.71 -5.12 65.77
C GLN A 207 -26.01 -4.29 66.85
N LEU A 208 -25.19 -3.30 66.48
CA LEU A 208 -24.54 -2.41 67.43
C LEU A 208 -25.55 -1.54 68.17
N ARG A 209 -26.51 -0.94 67.45
CA ARG A 209 -27.60 -0.17 68.08
C ARG A 209 -28.42 -1.02 69.04
N ALA A 210 -28.75 -2.27 68.68
CA ALA A 210 -29.46 -3.20 69.55
C ALA A 210 -28.67 -3.55 70.82
N ALA A 211 -27.33 -3.55 70.75
CA ALA A 211 -26.44 -3.74 71.89
C ALA A 211 -26.22 -2.45 72.73
N GLY A 212 -26.86 -1.33 72.36
CA GLY A 212 -26.69 -0.04 73.04
C GLY A 212 -25.35 0.66 72.72
N LEU A 213 -24.66 0.22 71.67
CA LEU A 213 -23.42 0.83 71.17
C LEU A 213 -23.75 1.72 69.96
N ASP A 214 -23.20 2.93 69.94
CA ASP A 214 -23.40 3.84 68.81
C ASP A 214 -22.43 3.47 67.68
N PRO A 215 -22.90 3.14 66.47
CA PRO A 215 -22.02 2.78 65.37
C PRO A 215 -21.10 3.95 65.00
N VAL A 216 -19.85 3.65 64.61
CA VAL A 216 -18.92 4.67 64.10
C VAL A 216 -19.50 5.21 62.80
N ILE A 217 -20.04 6.43 62.86
CA ILE A 217 -20.51 7.15 61.68
C ILE A 217 -19.27 7.57 60.89
N GLU A 218 -18.87 6.77 59.90
CA GLU A 218 -17.98 7.26 58.85
C GLU A 218 -18.59 8.54 58.29
N ARG A 219 -17.77 9.59 58.13
CA ARG A 219 -18.24 10.79 57.44
C ARG A 219 -18.73 10.34 56.07
N GLU A 220 -19.90 10.81 55.66
CA GLU A 220 -20.52 10.46 54.38
C GLU A 220 -19.53 10.55 53.20
N LYS A 221 -18.61 11.51 53.27
CA LYS A 221 -17.50 11.70 52.35
C LYS A 221 -16.54 10.50 52.24
N ASP A 222 -16.15 9.91 53.37
CA ASP A 222 -15.24 8.76 53.41
C ASP A 222 -15.97 7.48 52.97
N ARG A 223 -17.27 7.39 53.28
CA ARG A 223 -18.16 6.33 52.82
C ARG A 223 -18.32 6.33 51.29
N ARG A 224 -18.45 7.51 50.69
CA ARG A 224 -18.54 7.66 49.22
C ARG A 224 -17.24 7.30 48.50
N ILE A 225 -16.09 7.64 49.08
CA ILE A 225 -14.78 7.24 48.55
C ILE A 225 -14.60 5.72 48.67
N SER A 226 -14.93 5.11 49.82
CA SER A 226 -14.80 3.67 50.03
C SER A 226 -15.77 2.85 49.17
N GLN A 227 -16.92 3.43 48.82
CA GLN A 227 -17.89 2.86 47.86
C GLN A 227 -17.55 3.15 46.39
N GLY A 228 -16.49 3.91 46.11
CA GLY A 228 -16.06 4.26 44.75
C GLY A 228 -17.00 5.22 44.02
N LEU A 229 -17.87 5.95 44.72
CA LEU A 229 -18.71 7.01 44.15
C LEU A 229 -17.91 8.29 43.87
N ASP A 230 -16.90 8.54 44.70
CA ASP A 230 -16.00 9.68 44.58
C ASP A 230 -14.55 9.17 44.49
N LEU A 231 -13.78 9.72 43.54
CA LEU A 231 -12.38 9.40 43.34
C LEU A 231 -11.49 10.37 44.12
N TYR A 232 -10.60 9.83 44.95
CA TYR A 232 -9.55 10.61 45.60
C TYR A 232 -8.35 10.75 44.66
N LEU A 233 -8.18 11.92 44.06
CA LEU A 233 -7.10 12.21 43.09
C LEU A 233 -5.78 12.66 43.74
N GLY A 234 -5.59 12.44 45.05
CA GLY A 234 -4.39 12.80 45.80
C GLY A 234 -4.49 14.14 46.54
N PRO A 235 -3.48 14.51 47.35
CA PRO A 235 -3.54 15.69 48.23
C PRO A 235 -3.57 17.05 47.50
N LEU A 236 -3.20 17.08 46.22
CA LEU A 236 -3.16 18.30 45.39
C LEU A 236 -4.35 18.44 44.44
N ARG A 237 -5.14 17.37 44.22
CA ARG A 237 -6.37 17.40 43.41
C ARG A 237 -7.56 17.16 44.33
N LYS A 238 -8.60 17.97 44.19
CA LYS A 238 -9.84 17.79 44.96
C LYS A 238 -10.42 16.40 44.73
N ILE A 239 -11.26 15.94 45.66
CA ILE A 239 -12.11 14.76 45.42
C ILE A 239 -13.08 15.13 44.31
N VAL A 240 -13.18 14.25 43.31
CA VAL A 240 -14.02 14.44 42.13
C VAL A 240 -15.07 13.34 42.13
N SER A 241 -16.33 13.68 41.92
CA SER A 241 -17.38 12.67 41.79
C SER A 241 -17.17 11.87 40.50
N MET A 242 -17.70 10.65 40.42
CA MET A 242 -17.57 9.87 39.19
C MET A 242 -18.19 10.56 37.96
N GLU A 243 -19.28 11.32 38.14
CA GLU A 243 -19.91 12.12 37.07
C GLU A 243 -19.04 13.31 36.62
N GLU A 244 -18.37 13.99 37.55
CA GLU A 244 -17.43 15.06 37.22
C GLU A 244 -16.18 14.52 36.53
N TRP A 245 -15.74 13.32 36.91
CA TRP A 245 -14.64 12.62 36.28
C TRP A 245 -14.98 12.20 34.85
N GLU A 246 -16.18 11.64 34.62
CA GLU A 246 -16.67 11.31 33.27
C GLU A 246 -16.73 12.55 32.38
N LYS A 247 -17.27 13.68 32.87
CA LYS A 247 -17.23 14.95 32.12
C LYS A 247 -15.82 15.44 31.81
N SER A 248 -14.88 15.26 32.73
CA SER A 248 -13.49 15.65 32.50
C SER A 248 -12.78 14.77 31.47
N LEU A 249 -13.25 13.53 31.27
CA LEU A 249 -12.78 12.66 30.20
C LEU A 249 -13.38 13.05 28.83
N ASP A 250 -14.63 13.53 28.80
CA ASP A 250 -15.27 14.02 27.57
C ASP A 250 -14.68 15.34 27.06
N GLU A 251 -14.01 16.12 27.93
CA GLU A 251 -13.35 17.39 27.59
C GLU A 251 -11.88 17.24 27.15
N LEU A 252 -11.31 16.03 27.20
CA LEU A 252 -9.93 15.69 26.80
C LEU A 252 -9.85 15.17 25.36
#